data_AF-A0A3Q0NHP4-F1
#
_entry.id   AF-A0A3Q0NHP4-F1
#
_cell.length_a   1.000
_cell.length_b   1.000
_cell.length_c   1.000
_cell.angle_alpha   90.00
_cell.angle_beta   90.00
_cell.angle_gamma   90.00
#
_symmetry.space_group_name_H-M   'P 1'
#
loop_
_entity.id
_entity.type
_entity.pdbx_description
1 polymer ?
#
loop_
_entity_poly.entity_id
_entity_poly.type
_entity_poly.pdbx_seq_one_letter_code
_entity_poly.pdbx_strand_id
1 'polypeptide(L)'
;MGFGIFFLAVYVNAYDAGIANLLWQGEMVTIQFNLIEIIRIGVVSLPCIFTIANIMLANNLCDLDEDIRNHRYTLPYYIGRKMGVVLFNALYYASFLAVIISVAINFLHPIMLLSLITIYPVYRNLVKFNKEQVKSKTFVIGIRNFVLINATLTILMAVSVALQQLT
;
A
#
# COMPACT_ATOMS: atom_id res chain seq x y z
N MET A 1 -7.06 5.49 4.94
CA MET A 1 -5.93 5.98 5.75
C MET A 1 -4.54 5.72 5.14
N GLY A 2 -4.38 4.82 4.15
CA GLY A 2 -3.04 4.44 3.65
C GLY A 2 -2.17 5.60 3.16
N PHE A 3 -2.66 6.41 2.22
CA PHE A 3 -1.84 7.50 1.64
C PHE A 3 -1.53 8.60 2.65
N GLY A 4 -2.54 9.11 3.36
CA GLY A 4 -2.38 10.25 4.26
C GLY A 4 -1.35 10.02 5.37
N ILE A 5 -1.34 8.83 5.99
CA ILE A 5 -0.34 8.51 7.03
C ILE A 5 1.06 8.42 6.43
N PHE A 6 1.21 7.77 5.26
CA PHE A 6 2.50 7.66 4.58
C PHE A 6 3.03 9.04 4.15
N PHE A 7 2.17 9.86 3.54
CA PHE A 7 2.50 11.22 3.11
C PHE A 7 2.92 12.08 4.29
N LEU A 8 2.15 12.08 5.39
CA LEU A 8 2.50 12.86 6.58
C LEU A 8 3.81 12.39 7.21
N ALA A 9 4.06 11.07 7.25
CA ALA A 9 5.32 10.53 7.76
C ALA A 9 6.52 11.03 6.93
N VAL A 10 6.42 11.03 5.61
CA VAL A 10 7.47 11.58 4.73
C VAL A 10 7.59 13.09 4.91
N TYR A 11 6.47 13.81 4.84
CA TYR A 11 6.43 15.27 4.89
C TYR A 11 7.01 15.83 6.19
N VAL A 12 6.66 15.25 7.35
CA VAL A 12 7.17 15.73 8.65
C VAL A 12 8.68 15.48 8.80
N ASN A 13 9.20 14.39 8.23
CA ASN A 13 10.62 14.05 8.32
C ASN A 13 11.48 14.71 7.23
N ALA A 14 10.87 15.26 6.19
CA ALA A 14 11.55 15.89 5.05
C ALA A 14 10.85 17.20 4.64
N TYR A 15 10.42 17.99 5.63
CA TYR A 15 9.61 19.20 5.39
C TYR A 15 10.39 20.27 4.62
N ASP A 16 11.72 20.27 4.74
CA ASP A 16 12.66 21.16 4.07
C ASP A 16 13.12 20.64 2.69
N ALA A 17 12.74 19.42 2.31
CA ALA A 17 13.08 18.81 1.02
C ALA A 17 12.27 19.36 -0.17
N GLY A 18 11.50 20.43 0.02
CA GLY A 18 10.78 21.10 -1.07
C GLY A 18 9.51 20.38 -1.53
N ILE A 19 8.92 19.50 -0.72
CA ILE A 19 7.69 18.77 -1.06
C ILE A 19 6.50 19.73 -1.16
N ALA A 20 6.23 20.48 -0.09
CA ALA A 20 5.20 21.51 -0.02
C ALA A 20 5.60 22.59 0.99
N ASN A 21 5.73 23.84 0.53
CA ASN A 21 6.22 24.94 1.34
C ASN A 21 5.22 26.08 1.42
N LEU A 22 5.09 26.65 2.61
CA LEU A 22 4.41 27.92 2.85
C LEU A 22 5.49 28.95 3.20
N LEU A 23 5.74 29.86 2.27
CA LEU A 23 6.71 30.94 2.44
C LEU A 23 5.94 32.22 2.74
N TRP A 24 6.09 32.73 3.95
CA TRP A 24 5.58 34.03 4.35
C TRP A 24 6.71 35.05 4.30
N GLN A 25 6.60 36.04 3.42
CA GLN A 25 7.57 37.15 3.29
C GLN A 25 6.84 38.50 3.28
N GLY A 26 6.85 39.20 4.43
CA GLY A 26 6.17 40.48 4.58
C GLY A 26 4.66 40.36 4.38
N GLU A 27 4.14 41.03 3.36
CA GLU A 27 2.73 41.00 2.96
C GLU A 27 2.39 39.83 2.01
N MET A 28 3.41 39.12 1.51
CA MET A 28 3.23 38.07 0.51
C MET A 28 3.26 36.68 1.16
N VAL A 29 2.22 35.90 0.87
CA VAL A 29 2.16 34.47 1.20
C VAL A 29 2.28 33.67 -0.11
N THR A 30 3.33 32.86 -0.22
CA THR A 30 3.55 31.97 -1.37
C THR A 30 3.38 30.52 -0.94
N ILE A 31 2.57 29.77 -1.69
CA ILE A 31 2.41 28.33 -1.51
C ILE A 31 3.07 27.64 -2.70
N GLN A 32 4.04 26.77 -2.43
CA GLN A 32 4.75 26.01 -3.46
C GLN A 32 4.54 24.51 -3.25
N PHE A 33 4.28 23.79 -4.34
CA PHE A 33 4.14 22.35 -4.35
C PHE A 33 5.07 21.76 -5.40
N ASN A 34 5.89 20.79 -5.00
CA ASN A 34 6.62 19.97 -5.95
C ASN A 34 5.74 18.77 -6.34
N LEU A 35 5.02 18.91 -7.46
CA LEU A 35 4.11 17.87 -7.94
C LEU A 35 4.84 16.56 -8.23
N ILE A 36 6.10 16.59 -8.66
CA ILE A 36 6.88 15.38 -8.93
C ILE A 36 7.17 14.63 -7.63
N GLU A 37 7.53 15.32 -6.54
CA GLU A 37 7.73 14.67 -5.24
C GLU A 37 6.42 14.13 -4.66
N ILE A 38 5.32 14.87 -4.80
CA ILE A 38 4.00 14.38 -4.36
C ILE A 38 3.60 13.11 -5.13
N ILE A 39 3.81 13.09 -6.45
CA ILE A 39 3.57 11.90 -7.28
C ILE A 39 4.51 10.76 -6.88
N ARG A 40 5.80 11.05 -6.63
CA ARG A 40 6.77 10.07 -6.15
C ARG A 40 6.32 9.41 -4.86
N ILE A 41 5.95 10.21 -3.85
CA ILE A 41 5.43 9.72 -2.57
C ILE A 41 4.16 8.90 -2.80
N GLY A 42 3.25 9.38 -3.66
CA GLY A 42 2.04 8.66 -4.06
C GLY A 42 2.33 7.27 -4.62
N VAL A 43 3.17 7.18 -5.65
CA VAL A 43 3.51 5.93 -6.33
C VAL A 43 4.24 4.96 -5.39
N VAL A 44 5.23 5.45 -4.63
CA VAL A 44 6.00 4.62 -3.68
C VAL A 44 5.12 4.08 -2.55
N SER A 45 4.07 4.82 -2.16
CA SER A 45 3.15 4.39 -1.10
C SER A 45 2.11 3.36 -1.53
N LEU A 46 1.94 3.11 -2.84
CA LEU A 46 0.88 2.23 -3.37
C LEU A 46 0.86 0.81 -2.76
N PRO A 47 1.99 0.10 -2.59
CA PRO A 47 1.98 -1.22 -1.96
C PRO A 47 1.39 -1.18 -0.54
N CYS A 48 1.72 -0.16 0.25
CA CYS A 48 1.18 0.02 1.60
C CYS A 48 -0.33 0.33 1.55
N ILE A 49 -0.75 1.22 0.65
CA ILE A 49 -2.17 1.55 0.44
C ILE A 49 -2.99 0.30 0.10
N PHE A 50 -2.54 -0.47 -0.88
CA PHE A 50 -3.26 -1.65 -1.36
C PHE A 50 -3.32 -2.75 -0.31
N THR A 51 -2.24 -2.98 0.43
CA THR A 51 -2.22 -4.01 1.48
C THR A 51 -3.10 -3.62 2.68
N ILE A 52 -3.17 -2.34 3.06
CA ILE A 52 -4.12 -1.84 4.08
C ILE A 52 -5.57 -1.97 3.57
N ALA A 53 -5.84 -1.57 2.32
CA ALA A 53 -7.15 -1.72 1.70
C ALA A 53 -7.60 -3.18 1.71
N ASN A 54 -6.67 -4.12 1.46
CA ASN A 54 -6.94 -5.55 1.52
C ASN A 54 -7.24 -6.09 2.92
N ILE A 55 -6.66 -5.54 3.99
CA ILE A 55 -7.08 -5.92 5.35
C ILE A 55 -8.55 -5.55 5.56
N MET A 56 -8.95 -4.33 5.19
CA MET A 56 -10.34 -3.88 5.31
C MET A 56 -11.29 -4.71 4.42
N LEU A 57 -10.90 -4.97 3.18
CA LEU A 57 -11.67 -5.76 2.24
C LEU A 57 -11.81 -7.22 2.71
N ALA A 58 -10.76 -7.83 3.26
CA ALA A 58 -10.82 -9.16 3.83
C ALA A 58 -11.82 -9.23 4.99
N ASN A 59 -11.83 -8.22 5.86
CA ASN A 59 -12.81 -8.14 6.95
C ASN A 59 -14.24 -8.07 6.40
N ASN A 60 -14.50 -7.16 5.45
CA ASN A 60 -15.83 -7.01 4.87
C ASN A 60 -16.29 -8.23 4.06
N LEU A 61 -15.37 -8.94 3.39
CA LEU A 61 -15.70 -10.18 2.70
C LEU A 61 -16.07 -11.30 3.67
N CYS A 62 -15.33 -11.43 4.78
CA CYS A 62 -15.62 -12.44 5.78
C CYS A 62 -16.94 -12.17 6.52
N ASP A 63 -17.26 -10.90 6.77
CA ASP A 63 -18.43 -10.47 7.53
C ASP A 63 -19.68 -10.22 6.66
N LEU A 64 -19.62 -10.38 5.33
CA LEU A 64 -20.66 -9.90 4.40
C LEU A 64 -22.10 -10.25 4.83
N ASP A 65 -22.38 -11.51 5.17
CA ASP A 65 -23.73 -11.95 5.55
C ASP A 65 -24.19 -11.35 6.90
N GLU A 66 -23.25 -11.10 7.81
CA GLU A 66 -23.51 -10.44 9.10
C GLU A 66 -23.67 -8.92 8.94
N ASP A 67 -22.81 -8.30 8.14
CA ASP A 67 -22.88 -6.90 7.75
C ASP A 67 -24.26 -6.59 7.13
N ILE A 68 -24.79 -7.46 6.25
CA ILE A 68 -26.15 -7.31 5.68
C ILE A 68 -27.25 -7.37 6.74
N ARG A 69 -27.20 -8.35 7.66
CA ARG A 69 -28.18 -8.48 8.76
C ARG A 69 -28.18 -7.25 9.68
N ASN A 70 -27.01 -6.63 9.84
CA ASN A 70 -26.81 -5.45 10.68
C ASN A 70 -27.01 -4.13 9.91
N HIS A 71 -27.61 -4.16 8.71
CA HIS A 71 -27.83 -2.98 7.86
C HIS A 71 -26.55 -2.20 7.51
N ARG A 72 -25.41 -2.88 7.46
CA ARG A 72 -24.10 -2.34 7.11
C ARG A 72 -23.74 -2.75 5.68
N TYR A 73 -23.96 -1.86 4.73
CA TYR A 73 -23.72 -2.12 3.31
C TYR A 73 -22.28 -1.75 2.92
N THR A 74 -21.38 -2.74 2.94
CA THR A 74 -19.95 -2.56 2.61
C THR A 74 -19.68 -2.81 1.13
N LEU A 75 -18.47 -2.54 0.64
CA LEU A 75 -18.15 -2.71 -0.79
C LEU A 75 -18.53 -4.12 -1.34
N PRO A 76 -18.23 -5.24 -0.65
CA PRO A 76 -18.65 -6.57 -1.11
C PRO A 76 -20.16 -6.78 -1.26
N TYR A 77 -21.01 -5.98 -0.61
CA TYR A 77 -22.46 -5.99 -0.83
C TYR A 77 -22.80 -5.52 -2.24
N TYR A 78 -22.19 -4.42 -2.70
CA TYR A 78 -22.50 -3.81 -4.00
C TYR A 78 -21.89 -4.57 -5.17
N ILE A 79 -20.65 -5.04 -5.04
CA ILE A 79 -19.93 -5.72 -6.14
C ILE A 79 -20.09 -7.25 -6.09
N GLY A 80 -20.60 -7.78 -4.99
CA GLY A 80 -20.72 -9.20 -4.72
C GLY A 80 -19.41 -9.86 -4.26
N ARG A 81 -19.53 -10.98 -3.53
CA ARG A 81 -18.42 -11.73 -2.94
C ARG A 81 -17.36 -12.14 -3.99
N LYS A 82 -17.78 -12.61 -5.17
CA LYS A 82 -16.88 -13.04 -6.26
C LYS A 82 -15.98 -11.89 -6.73
N MET A 83 -16.56 -10.73 -7.03
CA MET A 83 -15.79 -9.57 -7.49
C MET A 83 -14.94 -8.98 -6.37
N GLY A 84 -15.41 -9.02 -5.12
CA GLY A 84 -14.59 -8.62 -3.98
C GLY A 84 -13.35 -9.50 -3.80
N VAL A 85 -13.46 -10.82 -4.02
CA VAL A 85 -12.30 -11.72 -4.05
C VAL A 85 -11.36 -11.38 -5.22
N VAL A 86 -11.90 -11.10 -6.42
CA VAL A 86 -11.08 -10.65 -7.57
C VAL A 86 -10.32 -9.36 -7.23
N LEU A 87 -10.99 -8.37 -6.64
CA LEU A 87 -10.39 -7.11 -6.20
C LEU A 87 -9.29 -7.35 -5.17
N PHE A 88 -9.51 -8.24 -4.19
CA PHE A 88 -8.52 -8.61 -3.19
C PHE A 88 -7.22 -9.13 -3.82
N ASN A 89 -7.33 -10.03 -4.81
CA ASN A 89 -6.19 -10.54 -5.57
C ASN A 89 -5.52 -9.42 -6.39
N ALA A 90 -6.32 -8.61 -7.10
CA ALA A 90 -5.84 -7.54 -7.96
C ALA A 90 -5.00 -6.52 -7.19
N LEU A 91 -5.41 -6.15 -5.97
CA LEU A 91 -4.68 -5.20 -5.13
C LEU A 91 -3.30 -5.73 -4.67
N TYR A 92 -3.16 -7.03 -4.41
CA TYR A 92 -1.83 -7.61 -4.13
C TYR A 92 -0.94 -7.64 -5.37
N TYR A 93 -1.47 -8.00 -6.54
CA TYR A 93 -0.70 -7.96 -7.78
C TYR A 93 -0.32 -6.53 -8.16
N ALA A 94 -1.22 -5.57 -7.96
CA ALA A 94 -0.95 -4.14 -8.14
C ALA A 94 0.14 -3.63 -7.19
N SER A 95 0.30 -4.22 -6.00
CA SER A 95 1.39 -3.87 -5.08
C SER A 95 2.76 -4.23 -5.68
N PHE A 96 2.89 -5.41 -6.28
CA PHE A 96 4.13 -5.81 -6.96
C PHE A 96 4.38 -4.99 -8.22
N LEU A 97 3.33 -4.72 -8.99
CA LEU A 97 3.42 -3.86 -10.17
C LEU A 97 3.85 -2.44 -9.80
N ALA A 98 3.37 -1.88 -8.69
CA ALA A 98 3.77 -0.56 -8.21
C ALA A 98 5.28 -0.50 -7.89
N VAL A 99 5.84 -1.56 -7.30
CA VAL A 99 7.30 -1.64 -7.07
C VAL A 99 8.07 -1.66 -8.39
N ILE A 100 7.63 -2.47 -9.36
CA ILE A 100 8.26 -2.56 -10.69
C ILE A 100 8.22 -1.21 -11.39
N ILE A 101 7.06 -0.55 -11.41
CA ILE A 101 6.89 0.78 -12.01
C ILE A 101 7.79 1.80 -11.31
N SER A 102 7.82 1.80 -9.98
CA SER A 102 8.65 2.73 -9.20
C SER A 102 10.13 2.59 -9.52
N VAL A 103 10.64 1.37 -9.72
CA VAL A 103 12.02 1.14 -10.14
C VAL A 103 12.23 1.57 -11.60
N ALA A 104 11.30 1.23 -12.50
CA ALA A 104 11.41 1.56 -13.92
C ALA A 104 11.46 3.08 -14.20
N ILE A 105 10.78 3.89 -13.38
CA ILE A 105 10.79 5.36 -13.47
C ILE A 105 11.83 6.02 -12.54
N ASN A 106 12.75 5.24 -11.96
CA ASN A 106 13.82 5.69 -11.06
C ASN A 106 13.34 6.38 -9.76
N PHE A 107 12.15 6.04 -9.26
CA PHE A 107 11.68 6.49 -7.94
C PHE A 107 12.21 5.62 -6.80
N LEU A 108 12.57 4.36 -7.09
CA LEU A 108 13.17 3.43 -6.15
C LEU A 108 14.45 2.82 -6.73
N HIS A 109 15.41 2.51 -5.85
CA HIS A 109 16.63 1.82 -6.24
C HIS A 109 16.34 0.40 -6.75
N PRO A 110 17.11 -0.13 -7.73
CA PRO A 110 16.86 -1.46 -8.30
C PRO A 110 16.82 -2.62 -7.30
N ILE A 111 17.49 -2.50 -6.15
CA ILE A 111 17.45 -3.50 -5.08
C ILE A 111 16.03 -3.79 -4.57
N MET A 112 15.10 -2.85 -4.72
CA MET A 112 13.71 -3.02 -4.32
C MET A 112 13.00 -4.13 -5.10
N LEU A 113 13.50 -4.52 -6.27
CA LEU A 113 12.99 -5.67 -7.04
C LEU A 113 13.15 -7.00 -6.30
N LEU A 114 14.05 -7.09 -5.30
CA LEU A 114 14.15 -8.28 -4.45
C LEU A 114 12.88 -8.50 -3.61
N SER A 115 12.04 -7.47 -3.42
CA SER A 115 10.75 -7.64 -2.74
C SER A 115 9.80 -8.59 -3.48
N LEU A 116 9.99 -8.78 -4.78
CA LEU A 116 9.19 -9.69 -5.61
C LEU A 116 9.35 -11.17 -5.20
N ILE A 117 10.37 -11.52 -4.40
CA ILE A 117 10.50 -12.87 -3.81
C ILE A 117 9.28 -13.20 -2.92
N THR A 118 8.62 -12.18 -2.35
CA THR A 118 7.40 -12.36 -1.55
C THR A 118 6.16 -12.74 -2.38
N ILE A 119 6.21 -12.68 -3.71
CA ILE A 119 5.10 -13.10 -4.58
C ILE A 119 4.71 -14.55 -4.31
N TYR A 120 5.69 -15.45 -4.15
CA TYR A 120 5.42 -16.87 -3.96
C TYR A 120 4.60 -17.17 -2.68
N PRO A 121 5.02 -16.76 -1.47
CA PRO A 121 4.22 -16.96 -0.26
C PRO A 121 2.88 -16.19 -0.30
N VAL A 122 2.83 -14.99 -0.89
CA VAL A 122 1.58 -14.22 -1.04
C VAL A 122 0.59 -14.98 -1.92
N TYR A 123 1.02 -15.48 -3.09
CA TYR A 123 0.18 -16.26 -4.00
C TYR A 123 -0.43 -17.50 -3.30
N ARG A 124 0.37 -18.23 -2.52
CA ARG A 124 -0.14 -19.38 -1.74
C ARG A 124 -1.22 -18.96 -0.74
N ASN A 125 -1.08 -17.79 -0.13
CA ASN A 125 -2.09 -17.25 0.76
C ASN A 125 -3.35 -16.80 -0.01
N LEU A 126 -3.20 -16.22 -1.20
CA LEU A 126 -4.33 -15.86 -2.06
C LEU A 126 -5.14 -17.09 -2.47
N VAL A 127 -4.49 -18.19 -2.86
CA VAL A 127 -5.17 -19.45 -3.17
C VAL A 127 -6.01 -19.95 -1.99
N LYS A 128 -5.52 -19.80 -0.74
CA LYS A 128 -6.30 -20.16 0.46
C LYS A 128 -7.49 -19.22 0.66
N PHE A 129 -7.26 -17.91 0.56
CA PHE A 129 -8.33 -16.92 0.72
C PHE A 129 -9.42 -17.08 -0.34
N ASN A 130 -9.07 -17.42 -1.58
CA ASN A 130 -10.04 -17.59 -2.67
C ASN A 130 -10.97 -18.78 -2.48
N LYS A 131 -10.57 -19.80 -1.70
CA LYS A 131 -11.40 -20.98 -1.42
C LYS A 131 -12.51 -20.70 -0.41
N GLU A 132 -12.21 -19.96 0.66
CA GLU A 132 -13.20 -19.62 1.69
C GLU A 132 -12.87 -18.27 2.35
N GLN A 133 -13.89 -17.45 2.62
CA GLN A 133 -13.76 -16.17 3.34
C GLN A 133 -14.45 -16.29 4.69
N VAL A 134 -13.81 -17.01 5.61
CA VAL A 134 -14.29 -17.24 6.98
C VAL A 134 -13.36 -16.48 7.92
N LYS A 135 -13.91 -15.55 8.72
CA LYS A 135 -13.12 -14.62 9.55
C LYS A 135 -12.08 -15.32 10.43
N SER A 136 -12.46 -16.40 11.11
CA SER A 136 -11.57 -17.18 11.97
C SER A 136 -10.43 -17.90 11.23
N LYS A 137 -10.57 -18.15 9.91
CA LYS A 137 -9.62 -18.92 9.12
C LYS A 137 -8.78 -18.06 8.17
N THR A 138 -9.41 -17.13 7.46
CA THR A 138 -8.81 -16.48 6.29
C THR A 138 -8.69 -14.96 6.41
N PHE A 139 -9.31 -14.30 7.39
CA PHE A 139 -9.04 -12.87 7.65
C PHE A 139 -7.55 -12.61 7.94
N VAL A 140 -6.91 -13.50 8.70
CA VAL A 140 -5.48 -13.41 9.06
C VAL A 140 -4.55 -13.38 7.84
N ILE A 141 -5.00 -13.87 6.68
CA ILE A 141 -4.23 -13.80 5.44
C ILE A 141 -3.98 -12.35 5.03
N GLY A 142 -4.97 -11.46 5.19
CA GLY A 142 -4.83 -10.04 4.90
C GLY A 142 -3.69 -9.41 5.70
N ILE A 143 -3.65 -9.71 7.01
CA ILE A 143 -2.62 -9.24 7.94
C ILE A 143 -1.25 -9.86 7.61
N ARG A 144 -1.18 -11.18 7.39
CA ARG A 144 0.08 -11.88 7.05
C ARG A 144 0.72 -11.33 5.79
N ASN A 145 -0.07 -11.15 4.73
CA ASN A 145 0.44 -10.59 3.48
C ASN A 145 0.85 -9.11 3.65
N PHE A 146 0.09 -8.32 4.43
CA PHE A 146 0.46 -6.95 4.76
C PHE A 146 1.83 -6.88 5.45
N VAL A 147 2.04 -7.67 6.52
CA VAL A 147 3.31 -7.69 7.25
C VAL A 147 4.44 -8.15 6.33
N LEU A 148 4.23 -9.24 5.59
CA LEU A 148 5.25 -9.80 4.72
C LEU A 148 5.72 -8.81 3.65
N ILE A 149 4.79 -8.17 2.94
CA ILE A 149 5.13 -7.22 1.87
C ILE A 149 5.78 -5.97 2.48
N ASN A 150 5.14 -5.32 3.45
CA ASN A 150 5.63 -4.04 3.96
C ASN A 150 6.92 -4.19 4.76
N ALA A 151 7.10 -5.24 5.56
CA ALA A 151 8.37 -5.45 6.27
C ALA A 151 9.52 -5.70 5.29
N THR A 152 9.29 -6.47 4.23
CA THR A 152 10.30 -6.70 3.18
C THR A 152 10.66 -5.40 2.47
N LEU A 153 9.66 -4.58 2.11
CA LEU A 153 9.90 -3.27 1.51
C LEU A 153 10.68 -2.33 2.45
N THR A 154 10.33 -2.28 3.74
CA THR A 154 11.04 -1.47 4.73
C THR A 154 12.50 -1.91 4.88
N ILE A 155 12.77 -3.21 4.97
CA ILE A 155 14.13 -3.75 5.07
C ILE A 155 14.94 -3.38 3.81
N LEU A 156 14.38 -3.61 2.62
CA LEU A 156 15.06 -3.30 1.37
C LEU A 156 15.27 -1.80 1.17
N MET A 157 14.34 -0.97 1.65
CA MET A 157 14.50 0.49 1.63
C MET A 157 15.68 0.92 2.53
N ALA A 158 15.82 0.33 3.72
CA ALA A 158 16.97 0.60 4.58
C ALA A 158 18.30 0.17 3.93
N VAL A 159 18.32 -1.00 3.30
CA VAL A 159 19.50 -1.47 2.54
C VAL A 159 19.80 -0.55 1.35
N SER A 160 18.77 -0.09 0.64
CA SER A 160 18.90 0.87 -0.46
C SER A 160 19.59 2.15 -0.02
N VAL A 161 19.19 2.71 1.12
CA VAL A 161 19.81 3.92 1.67
C VAL A 161 21.27 3.65 2.06
N ALA A 162 21.56 2.52 2.70
CA ALA A 162 22.94 2.14 3.05
C ALA A 162 23.84 1.98 1.82
N LEU A 163 23.34 1.40 0.74
CA LEU A 163 24.08 1.26 -0.52
C LEU A 163 24.38 2.61 -1.17
N GLN A 164 23.41 3.52 -1.17
CA GLN A 164 23.59 4.88 -1.71
C GLN A 164 24.63 5.70 -0.94
N GLN A 165 24.93 5.36 0.32
CA GLN A 165 25.99 6.02 1.09
C GLN A 165 27.38 5.45 0.79
N LEU A 166 27.47 4.26 0.19
CA LEU A 166 28.74 3.58 -0.12
C LEU A 166 29.22 3.82 -1.56
N THR A 167 28.34 4.32 -2.44
CA THR A 167 28.62 4.66 -3.85
C THR A 167 28.67 6.15 -4.06
#